data_AF-A0A2V9MT52-F1
#
_entry.id   AF-A0A2V9MT52-F1
#
_cell.length_a   1.000
_cell.length_b   1.000
_cell.length_c   1.000
_cell.angle_alpha   90.00
_cell.angle_beta   90.00
_cell.angle_gamma   90.00
#
_symmetry.space_group_name_H-M   'P 1'
#
loop_
_entity.id
_entity.type
_entity.pdbx_description
1 polymer ?
#
loop_
_entity_poly.entity_id
_entity_poly.type
_entity_poly.pdbx_seq_one_letter_code
_entity_poly.pdbx_strand_id
1 'polypeptide(L)'
;MSKSKKLWLVLVVASVGVAMAVIVPCLRGGEVPSSSHYQVLDPVRHGNLTIFPVVTSSSHDTHAFLTLDEGLRSGDVIVSESGNISPLVRPRRRDGVWREPHSDGAQVNQLVLVNNSKKPLLLLAGEIVTGGKQDRIIGKDRLVPAESDPIDLSVFCVEPGRWVAASGNYNFKAPVAMGAAMGGMVQPSVRSKAMADKDQSKVWDQVRASKQEMAQAVPTASETVEVTSSYAGAIQNQAVQHKLESVAAPVEQEYQSVIRQLRDRNAVGVVVAVNGEIIWADVFASSNLLEKYWPKLVRSYAAEAMVQRTNSTSATVKSAQEFLARIEGRREVVESEPGLYRHTEISGDGFKVFELTSLLPGSGFDLHLAKMSD
;
A
#
# COMPACT_ATOMS: atom_id res chain seq x y z
N MET A 1 -73.20 -30.10 66.05
CA MET A 1 -74.19 -29.00 65.88
C MET A 1 -73.74 -28.14 64.70
N SER A 2 -74.26 -28.38 63.51
CA SER A 2 -75.34 -27.62 62.86
C SER A 2 -74.93 -26.26 62.29
N LYS A 3 -74.76 -26.27 60.96
CA LYS A 3 -75.16 -25.28 59.93
C LYS A 3 -74.77 -23.80 60.12
N SER A 4 -74.10 -23.27 59.11
CA SER A 4 -74.76 -22.29 58.22
C SER A 4 -74.08 -22.23 56.85
N LYS A 5 -74.87 -22.49 55.81
CA LYS A 5 -74.58 -22.16 54.41
C LYS A 5 -75.11 -20.74 54.16
N LYS A 6 -74.41 -19.93 53.36
CA LYS A 6 -75.05 -19.12 52.31
C LYS A 6 -74.06 -18.81 51.19
N LEU A 7 -74.57 -19.11 49.99
CA LEU A 7 -73.97 -19.04 48.68
C LEU A 7 -74.35 -17.68 48.07
N TRP A 8 -73.41 -16.99 47.42
CA TRP A 8 -73.76 -16.28 46.19
C TRP A 8 -72.58 -16.22 45.22
N LEU A 9 -72.93 -16.44 43.96
CA LEU A 9 -72.12 -16.66 42.79
C LEU A 9 -71.99 -15.31 42.06
N VAL A 10 -70.78 -14.85 41.75
CA VAL A 10 -70.56 -13.90 40.64
C VAL A 10 -69.34 -14.36 39.86
N LEU A 11 -69.59 -14.59 38.57
CA LEU A 11 -68.70 -14.99 37.48
C LEU A 11 -67.92 -13.76 36.96
N VAL A 12 -66.93 -14.01 36.07
CA VAL A 12 -66.23 -13.05 35.17
C VAL A 12 -64.97 -12.43 35.81
N VAL A 13 -63.74 -12.48 35.27
CA VAL A 13 -63.17 -12.98 34.01
C VAL A 13 -61.69 -13.28 34.23
N ALA A 14 -61.18 -14.30 33.54
CA ALA A 14 -59.76 -14.63 33.51
C ALA A 14 -58.97 -13.61 32.67
N SER A 15 -57.99 -12.96 33.29
CA SER A 15 -56.93 -12.23 32.59
C SER A 15 -55.59 -12.78 33.02
N VAL A 16 -55.13 -13.82 32.31
CA VAL A 16 -53.74 -14.29 32.35
C VAL A 16 -52.91 -13.23 31.63
N GLY A 17 -52.24 -12.38 32.39
CA GLY A 17 -51.20 -11.49 31.87
C GLY A 17 -49.99 -12.33 31.47
N VAL A 18 -49.85 -12.63 30.18
CA VAL A 18 -48.61 -13.16 29.61
C VAL A 18 -47.59 -12.02 29.64
N ALA A 19 -46.69 -12.05 30.61
CA ALA A 19 -45.47 -11.26 30.56
C ALA A 19 -44.59 -11.82 29.43
N MET A 20 -44.72 -11.26 28.22
CA MET A 20 -43.73 -11.44 27.17
C MET A 20 -42.45 -10.73 27.62
N ALA A 21 -41.53 -11.48 28.23
CA ALA A 21 -40.14 -11.08 28.29
C ALA A 21 -39.60 -11.12 26.86
N VAL A 22 -39.62 -9.97 26.19
CA VAL A 22 -38.89 -9.77 24.94
C VAL A 22 -37.41 -9.82 25.31
N ILE A 23 -36.83 -11.02 25.22
CA ILE A 23 -35.39 -11.19 25.17
C ILE A 23 -34.98 -10.59 23.82
N VAL A 24 -34.65 -9.29 23.83
CA VAL A 24 -33.88 -8.69 22.74
C VAL A 24 -32.56 -9.48 22.72
N PRO A 25 -32.25 -10.23 21.66
CA PRO A 25 -30.92 -10.80 21.55
C PRO A 25 -29.99 -9.60 21.43
N CYS A 26 -29.22 -9.31 22.47
CA CYS A 26 -28.00 -8.54 22.29
C CYS A 26 -27.26 -9.22 21.16
N LEU A 27 -27.19 -8.54 20.02
CA LEU A 27 -26.36 -8.91 18.89
C LEU A 27 -24.96 -9.07 19.45
N ARG A 28 -24.59 -10.32 19.74
CA ARG A 28 -23.20 -10.70 19.95
C ARG A 28 -22.49 -10.20 18.70
N GLY A 29 -21.54 -9.28 18.89
CA GLY A 29 -20.65 -8.83 17.84
C GLY A 29 -20.20 -10.06 17.07
N GLY A 30 -20.38 -10.01 15.75
CA GLY A 30 -19.96 -11.09 14.88
C GLY A 30 -18.54 -11.48 15.23
N GLU A 31 -18.34 -12.74 15.56
CA GLU A 31 -17.03 -13.35 15.47
C GLU A 31 -16.49 -13.00 14.08
N VAL A 32 -15.44 -12.17 14.04
CA VAL A 32 -14.64 -11.99 12.84
C VAL A 32 -14.10 -13.38 12.53
N PRO A 33 -14.43 -14.01 11.39
CA PRO A 33 -13.92 -15.33 11.10
C PRO A 33 -12.41 -15.24 10.92
N SER A 34 -11.67 -15.64 11.95
CA SER A 34 -10.22 -15.88 11.87
C SER A 34 -9.99 -17.21 11.16
N SER A 35 -10.23 -17.20 9.85
CA SER A 35 -9.69 -18.17 8.90
C SER A 35 -9.19 -17.35 7.73
N SER A 36 -7.87 -17.25 7.55
CA SER A 36 -7.29 -16.40 6.51
C SER A 36 -7.95 -16.72 5.16
N HIS A 37 -8.68 -15.76 4.58
CA HIS A 37 -9.31 -15.88 3.25
C HIS A 37 -8.28 -16.07 2.12
N TYR A 38 -6.99 -16.02 2.46
CA TYR A 38 -5.86 -16.13 1.58
C TYR A 38 -5.16 -17.49 1.70
N GLN A 39 -4.82 -18.06 0.55
CA GLN A 39 -3.99 -19.24 0.41
C GLN A 39 -2.69 -18.87 -0.29
N VAL A 40 -1.57 -19.26 0.30
CA VAL A 40 -0.24 -19.13 -0.27
C VAL A 40 0.07 -20.36 -1.14
N LEU A 41 0.62 -20.12 -2.32
CA LEU A 41 0.98 -21.16 -3.29
C LEU A 41 2.49 -21.42 -3.34
N ASP A 42 2.87 -22.42 -4.15
CA ASP A 42 4.28 -22.73 -4.41
C ASP A 42 5.03 -21.52 -4.97
N PRO A 43 6.28 -21.29 -4.51
CA PRO A 43 7.00 -20.09 -4.85
C PRO A 43 7.63 -20.13 -6.24
N VAL A 44 7.72 -18.94 -6.83
CA VAL A 44 8.65 -18.63 -7.92
C VAL A 44 9.99 -18.23 -7.31
N ARG A 45 11.08 -18.86 -7.76
CA ARG A 45 12.43 -18.66 -7.19
C ARG A 45 13.42 -18.23 -8.27
N HIS A 46 14.13 -17.13 -8.01
CA HIS A 46 15.23 -16.71 -8.86
C HIS A 46 16.36 -16.10 -8.03
N GLY A 47 17.53 -16.74 -8.05
CA GLY A 47 18.65 -16.35 -7.19
C GLY A 47 18.26 -16.39 -5.72
N ASN A 48 18.35 -15.25 -5.04
CA ASN A 48 17.98 -15.06 -3.64
C ASN A 48 16.56 -14.48 -3.46
N LEU A 49 15.84 -14.17 -4.54
CA LEU A 49 14.45 -13.73 -4.48
C LEU A 49 13.51 -14.93 -4.57
N THR A 50 12.60 -15.03 -3.61
CA THR A 50 11.53 -16.03 -3.57
C THR A 50 10.20 -15.29 -3.42
N ILE A 51 9.27 -15.55 -4.33
CA ILE A 51 7.94 -14.94 -4.34
C ILE A 51 6.91 -16.04 -4.22
N PHE A 52 6.07 -15.97 -3.19
CA PHE A 52 4.94 -16.86 -3.00
C PHE A 52 3.66 -16.17 -3.47
N PRO A 53 2.99 -16.66 -4.53
CA PRO A 53 1.70 -16.13 -4.94
C PRO A 53 0.64 -16.33 -3.85
N VAL A 54 -0.22 -15.34 -3.69
CA VAL A 54 -1.36 -15.37 -2.77
C VAL A 54 -2.65 -15.35 -3.57
N VAL A 55 -3.52 -16.33 -3.32
CA VAL A 55 -4.85 -16.44 -3.94
C VAL A 55 -5.95 -16.29 -2.90
N THR A 56 -7.15 -15.93 -3.35
CA THR A 56 -8.35 -15.79 -2.51
C THR A 56 -9.55 -16.50 -3.13
N SER A 57 -10.55 -16.80 -2.31
CA SER A 57 -11.83 -17.36 -2.79
C SER A 57 -12.73 -16.33 -3.47
N SER A 58 -12.54 -15.03 -3.19
CA SER A 58 -13.37 -13.94 -3.71
C SER A 58 -12.52 -12.76 -4.17
N SER A 59 -12.83 -12.22 -5.36
CA SER A 59 -12.20 -11.01 -5.88
C SER A 59 -13.21 -9.86 -5.97
N HIS A 60 -12.74 -8.63 -5.86
CA HIS A 60 -13.56 -7.42 -5.97
C HIS A 60 -13.40 -6.73 -7.34
N ASP A 61 -14.43 -6.00 -7.76
CA ASP A 61 -14.31 -5.13 -8.94
C ASP A 61 -13.55 -3.85 -8.58
N THR A 62 -12.39 -3.66 -9.22
CA THR A 62 -11.49 -2.54 -8.94
C THR A 62 -11.17 -1.73 -10.20
N HIS A 63 -11.88 -1.93 -11.31
CA HIS A 63 -11.61 -1.21 -12.57
C HIS A 63 -11.85 0.31 -12.47
N ALA A 64 -12.60 0.71 -11.44
CA ALA A 64 -12.88 2.10 -11.11
C ALA A 64 -11.66 2.83 -10.51
N PHE A 65 -10.64 2.14 -10.00
CA PHE A 65 -9.47 2.76 -9.39
C PHE A 65 -8.36 3.04 -10.42
N LEU A 66 -7.80 4.24 -10.33
CA LEU A 66 -6.66 4.72 -11.10
C LEU A 66 -5.38 4.56 -10.27
N THR A 67 -4.27 4.14 -10.88
CA THR A 67 -2.96 4.16 -10.20
C THR A 67 -2.22 5.48 -10.41
N LEU A 68 -1.23 5.77 -9.57
CA LEU A 68 -0.44 6.99 -9.68
C LEU A 68 0.23 7.13 -11.05
N ASP A 69 0.80 6.04 -11.56
CA ASP A 69 1.47 6.02 -12.86
C ASP A 69 0.50 6.19 -14.04
N GLU A 70 -0.71 5.62 -13.98
CA GLU A 70 -1.76 5.87 -14.97
C GLU A 70 -2.20 7.35 -14.94
N GLY A 71 -2.37 7.92 -13.76
CA GLY A 71 -2.76 9.31 -13.57
C GLY A 71 -1.71 10.32 -14.04
N LEU A 72 -0.45 10.11 -13.68
CA LEU A 72 0.65 10.98 -14.11
C LEU A 72 0.90 10.89 -15.61
N ARG A 73 0.74 9.69 -16.20
CA ARG A 73 0.95 9.46 -17.64
C ARG A 73 -0.15 10.08 -18.50
N SER A 74 -1.40 10.03 -18.04
CA SER A 74 -2.53 10.68 -18.71
C SER A 74 -2.53 12.21 -18.53
N GLY A 75 -1.86 12.72 -17.49
CA GLY A 75 -1.89 14.12 -17.10
C GLY A 75 -3.12 14.50 -16.26
N ASP A 76 -3.96 13.53 -15.92
CA ASP A 76 -5.13 13.74 -15.07
C ASP A 76 -4.73 13.88 -13.59
N VAL A 77 -3.62 13.27 -13.19
CA VAL A 77 -3.05 13.46 -11.84
C VAL A 77 -1.83 14.36 -11.94
N ILE A 78 -1.79 15.36 -11.06
CA ILE A 78 -0.70 16.33 -10.99
C ILE A 78 -0.15 16.30 -9.58
N VAL A 79 1.18 16.25 -9.46
CA VAL A 79 1.91 16.35 -8.20
C VAL A 79 2.91 17.50 -8.29
N SER A 80 2.90 18.38 -7.29
CA SER A 80 3.72 19.60 -7.26
C SER A 80 4.23 19.94 -5.85
N GLU A 81 5.22 20.82 -5.76
CA GLU A 81 5.65 21.44 -4.49
C GLU A 81 4.54 22.33 -3.89
N SER A 82 4.52 22.50 -2.56
CA SER A 82 3.50 23.19 -1.75
C SER A 82 3.33 24.71 -1.96
N GLY A 83 3.86 25.28 -3.04
CA GLY A 83 3.68 26.70 -3.41
C GLY A 83 3.63 26.95 -4.92
N ASN A 84 3.49 25.89 -5.73
CA ASN A 84 3.42 25.98 -7.19
C ASN A 84 2.03 25.57 -7.72
N ILE A 85 0.99 25.61 -6.88
CA ILE A 85 -0.33 25.07 -7.23
C ILE A 85 -1.23 26.03 -7.98
N SER A 86 -1.00 27.33 -7.80
CA SER A 86 -1.85 28.41 -8.34
C SER A 86 -2.19 28.30 -9.85
N PRO A 87 -1.33 27.78 -10.75
CA PRO A 87 -1.69 27.56 -12.16
C PRO A 87 -2.28 26.17 -12.48
N LEU A 88 -2.33 25.24 -11.52
CA LEU A 88 -2.65 23.81 -11.74
C LEU A 88 -4.10 23.45 -11.38
N VAL A 89 -4.81 24.35 -10.69
CA VAL A 89 -6.21 24.18 -10.29
C VAL A 89 -7.12 24.75 -11.37
N ARG A 90 -7.98 23.93 -11.99
CA ARG A 90 -9.13 24.45 -12.74
C ARG A 90 -10.15 24.99 -11.74
N PRO A 91 -10.58 26.26 -11.79
CA PRO A 91 -11.57 26.78 -10.86
C PRO A 91 -12.87 25.97 -11.00
N ARG A 92 -13.17 25.13 -10.02
CA ARG A 92 -14.36 24.26 -10.02
C ARG A 92 -15.14 24.36 -8.72
N ARG A 93 -15.55 25.59 -8.36
CA ARG A 93 -16.88 25.93 -7.80
C ARG A 93 -16.99 27.42 -7.45
N ARG A 94 -18.23 27.89 -7.45
CA ARG A 94 -18.68 29.29 -7.37
C ARG A 94 -18.64 29.87 -5.94
N ASP A 95 -18.27 29.07 -4.95
CA ASP A 95 -18.21 29.48 -3.54
C ASP A 95 -16.90 29.01 -2.92
N GLY A 96 -15.94 29.94 -2.78
CA GLY A 96 -14.70 29.71 -2.03
C GLY A 96 -13.45 29.67 -2.92
N VAL A 97 -12.70 30.77 -2.90
CA VAL A 97 -11.29 30.76 -3.28
C VAL A 97 -10.60 29.78 -2.33
N TRP A 98 -10.04 28.68 -2.83
CA TRP A 98 -9.02 27.94 -2.09
C TRP A 98 -7.88 28.93 -1.83
N ARG A 99 -7.83 29.48 -0.62
CA ARG A 99 -6.67 30.22 -0.15
C ARG A 99 -5.68 29.17 0.28
N GLU A 100 -4.60 28.99 -0.50
CA GLU A 100 -3.42 28.29 -0.01
C GLU A 100 -3.14 28.82 1.42
N PRO A 101 -3.05 27.94 2.44
CA PRO A 101 -2.39 28.32 3.67
C PRO A 101 -1.02 28.85 3.23
N HIS A 102 -0.79 30.16 3.39
CA HIS A 102 0.44 30.80 2.96
C HIS A 102 1.61 30.23 3.77
N SER A 103 2.15 29.08 3.35
CA SER A 103 3.52 28.71 3.62
C SER A 103 4.30 29.05 2.37
N ASP A 104 5.00 30.18 2.38
CA ASP A 104 5.95 30.56 1.35
C ASP A 104 7.03 29.47 1.23
N GLY A 105 6.84 28.50 0.32
CA GLY A 105 7.88 27.59 -0.13
C GLY A 105 7.58 26.08 -0.04
N ALA A 106 8.41 25.33 -0.75
CA ALA A 106 8.46 23.86 -0.70
C ALA A 106 8.78 23.39 0.73
N GLN A 107 7.96 22.49 1.27
CA GLN A 107 8.23 21.85 2.55
C GLN A 107 8.95 20.51 2.36
N VAL A 108 9.80 20.13 3.33
CA VAL A 108 10.65 18.94 3.20
C VAL A 108 9.85 17.65 3.19
N ASN A 109 8.64 17.54 3.76
CA ASN A 109 7.90 16.27 3.78
C ASN A 109 6.48 16.37 3.20
N GLN A 110 6.23 17.36 2.36
CA GLN A 110 4.90 17.63 1.83
C GLN A 110 4.96 18.03 0.36
N LEU A 111 4.24 17.28 -0.46
CA LEU A 111 3.84 17.68 -1.81
C LEU A 111 2.34 17.94 -1.82
N VAL A 112 1.85 18.49 -2.91
CA VAL A 112 0.42 18.60 -3.15
C VAL A 112 0.06 17.79 -4.38
N LEU A 113 -1.04 17.06 -4.27
CA LEU A 113 -1.59 16.23 -5.33
C LEU A 113 -2.99 16.70 -5.71
N VAL A 114 -3.27 16.75 -7.01
CA VAL A 114 -4.59 17.01 -7.58
C VAL A 114 -4.97 15.84 -8.47
N ASN A 115 -6.12 15.21 -8.23
CA ASN A 115 -6.68 14.19 -9.10
C ASN A 115 -7.82 14.80 -9.93
N ASN A 116 -7.53 15.21 -11.16
CA ASN A 116 -8.53 15.73 -12.10
C ASN A 116 -9.30 14.63 -12.84
N SER A 117 -8.94 13.36 -12.64
CA SER A 117 -9.62 12.24 -13.30
C SER A 117 -11.01 12.01 -12.69
N LYS A 118 -11.86 11.31 -13.45
CA LYS A 118 -13.18 10.88 -12.98
C LYS A 118 -13.13 9.61 -12.11
N LYS A 119 -11.93 9.14 -11.77
CA LYS A 119 -11.69 7.90 -11.03
C LYS A 119 -10.99 8.18 -9.70
N PRO A 120 -11.34 7.48 -8.60
CA PRO A 120 -10.55 7.52 -7.39
C PRO A 120 -9.13 7.03 -7.67
N LEU A 121 -8.12 7.73 -7.16
CA LEU A 121 -6.72 7.41 -7.32
C LEU A 121 -6.22 6.64 -6.09
N LEU A 122 -5.68 5.46 -6.32
CA LEU A 122 -5.01 4.65 -5.30
C LEU A 122 -3.51 4.98 -5.29
N LEU A 123 -3.03 5.41 -4.12
CA LEU A 123 -1.61 5.65 -3.83
C LEU A 123 -1.12 4.54 -2.90
N LEU A 124 0.04 3.98 -3.22
CA LEU A 124 0.76 3.08 -2.32
C LEU A 124 2.00 3.77 -1.76
N ALA A 125 2.28 3.49 -0.50
CA ALA A 125 3.50 3.87 0.15
C ALA A 125 4.71 3.25 -0.55
N GLY A 126 5.79 4.02 -0.67
CA GLY A 126 6.99 3.65 -1.40
C GLY A 126 6.96 3.93 -2.89
N GLU A 127 5.83 4.34 -3.48
CA GLU A 127 5.81 4.83 -4.85
C GLU A 127 6.69 6.08 -4.99
N ILE A 128 7.53 6.10 -6.04
CA ILE A 128 8.48 7.17 -6.32
C ILE A 128 7.83 8.20 -7.24
N VAL A 129 7.96 9.47 -6.86
CA VAL A 129 7.72 10.62 -7.73
C VAL A 129 9.04 11.37 -7.92
N THR A 130 9.42 11.57 -9.18
CA THR A 130 10.69 12.21 -9.57
C THR A 130 10.45 13.60 -10.13
N GLY A 131 11.39 14.52 -9.91
CA GLY A 131 11.24 15.92 -10.30
C GLY A 131 11.23 16.85 -9.09
N GLY A 132 10.60 18.02 -9.23
CA GLY A 132 10.62 19.04 -8.19
C GLY A 132 12.03 19.37 -7.72
N LYS A 133 12.18 19.70 -6.43
CA LYS A 133 13.50 19.93 -5.83
C LYS A 133 14.24 18.64 -5.47
N GLN A 134 13.52 17.58 -5.13
CA GLN A 134 14.04 16.30 -4.67
C GLN A 134 13.11 15.18 -5.10
N ASP A 135 13.67 14.03 -5.46
CA ASP A 135 12.85 12.84 -5.65
C ASP A 135 12.22 12.42 -4.32
N ARG A 136 10.93 12.07 -4.35
CA ARG A 136 10.14 11.72 -3.17
C ARG A 136 9.55 10.33 -3.27
N ILE A 137 9.24 9.75 -2.12
CA ILE A 137 8.40 8.57 -1.99
C ILE A 137 7.14 8.88 -1.21
N ILE A 138 6.02 8.26 -1.61
CA ILE A 138 4.76 8.35 -0.87
C ILE A 138 4.93 7.66 0.49
N GLY A 139 4.54 8.34 1.57
CA GLY A 139 4.76 7.85 2.93
C GLY A 139 3.73 6.82 3.43
N LYS A 140 2.50 6.88 2.92
CA LYS A 140 1.39 6.01 3.34
C LYS A 140 0.46 5.69 2.19
N ASP A 141 -0.19 4.54 2.27
CA ASP A 141 -1.26 4.18 1.34
C ASP A 141 -2.43 5.15 1.53
N ARG A 142 -3.01 5.63 0.43
CA ARG A 142 -4.10 6.61 0.47
C ARG A 142 -5.01 6.47 -0.74
N LEU A 143 -6.30 6.65 -0.51
CA LEU A 143 -7.27 6.86 -1.58
C LEU A 143 -7.53 8.36 -1.75
N VAL A 144 -7.48 8.82 -2.99
CA VAL A 144 -7.78 10.22 -3.36
C VAL A 144 -9.07 10.22 -4.19
N PRO A 145 -10.07 11.06 -3.86
CA PRO A 145 -11.33 11.05 -4.59
C PRO A 145 -11.13 11.47 -6.05
N ALA A 146 -12.08 11.08 -6.90
CA ALA A 146 -12.17 11.63 -8.25
C ALA A 146 -12.38 13.15 -8.20
N GLU A 147 -11.84 13.88 -9.17
CA GLU A 147 -11.97 15.33 -9.30
C GLU A 147 -11.67 16.07 -7.98
N SER A 148 -10.59 15.68 -7.30
CA SER A 148 -10.24 16.21 -5.99
C SER A 148 -9.78 17.67 -6.06
N ASP A 149 -10.11 18.43 -5.02
CA ASP A 149 -9.34 19.61 -4.67
C ASP A 149 -7.88 19.22 -4.35
N PRO A 150 -6.95 20.18 -4.29
CA PRO A 150 -5.59 19.88 -3.89
C PRO A 150 -5.51 19.28 -2.49
N ILE A 151 -4.76 18.19 -2.36
CA ILE A 151 -4.56 17.50 -1.09
C ILE A 151 -3.08 17.40 -0.72
N ASP A 152 -2.81 17.51 0.57
CA ASP A 152 -1.48 17.31 1.12
C ASP A 152 -1.08 15.84 1.02
N LEU A 153 0.04 15.62 0.33
CA LEU A 153 0.65 14.32 0.15
C LEU A 153 1.86 14.20 1.06
N SER A 154 1.72 13.36 2.09
CA SER A 154 2.82 13.01 2.99
C SER A 154 3.88 12.22 2.22
N VAL A 155 5.08 12.77 2.15
CA VAL A 155 6.19 12.18 1.40
C VAL A 155 7.48 12.18 2.22
N PHE A 156 8.41 11.32 1.83
CA PHE A 156 9.79 11.36 2.29
C PHE A 156 10.71 11.60 1.11
N CYS A 157 11.77 12.36 1.32
CA CYS A 157 12.75 12.61 0.29
C CYS A 157 13.80 11.51 0.24
N VAL A 158 14.11 11.05 -0.98
CA VAL A 158 15.06 9.96 -1.24
C VAL A 158 16.29 10.45 -1.99
N GLU A 159 16.55 11.75 -1.85
CA GLU A 159 17.68 12.44 -2.44
C GLU A 159 18.23 13.49 -1.47
N PRO A 160 19.00 13.07 -0.44
CA PRO A 160 19.59 14.00 0.50
C PRO A 160 20.52 14.99 -0.22
N GLY A 161 20.38 16.28 0.10
CA GLY A 161 21.31 17.34 -0.33
C GLY A 161 20.94 18.11 -1.60
N ARG A 162 20.11 17.58 -2.52
CA ARG A 162 19.58 18.39 -3.63
C ARG A 162 18.45 19.29 -3.12
N TRP A 163 18.51 20.61 -3.29
CA TRP A 163 17.37 21.51 -3.01
C TRP A 163 17.13 22.52 -4.13
N VAL A 164 17.55 22.14 -5.34
CA VAL A 164 17.36 22.89 -6.58
C VAL A 164 16.67 21.98 -7.58
N ALA A 165 15.69 22.51 -8.32
CA ALA A 165 14.98 21.69 -9.29
C ALA A 165 15.91 21.29 -10.43
N ALA A 166 15.99 20.00 -10.73
CA ALA A 166 16.93 19.46 -11.72
C ALA A 166 16.73 20.02 -13.14
N SER A 167 15.54 20.57 -13.45
CA SER A 167 15.18 21.09 -14.78
C SER A 167 14.41 22.41 -14.76
N GLY A 168 14.34 23.11 -13.62
CA GLY A 168 13.48 24.29 -13.45
C GLY A 168 11.97 24.00 -13.47
N ASN A 169 11.57 22.74 -13.64
CA ASN A 169 10.19 22.26 -13.55
C ASN A 169 9.91 21.73 -12.13
N TYR A 170 8.86 22.23 -11.49
CA TYR A 170 8.44 21.84 -10.14
C TYR A 170 7.35 20.77 -10.11
N ASN A 171 6.93 20.28 -11.27
CA ASN A 171 6.01 19.15 -11.40
C ASN A 171 6.77 17.83 -11.32
N PHE A 172 6.12 16.85 -10.71
CA PHE A 172 6.66 15.51 -10.58
C PHE A 172 6.16 14.58 -11.68
N LYS A 173 6.97 13.59 -12.02
CA LYS A 173 6.69 12.53 -12.99
C LYS A 173 7.01 11.17 -12.38
N ALA A 174 6.34 10.15 -12.88
CA ALA A 174 6.72 8.78 -12.58
C ALA A 174 8.11 8.50 -13.19
N PRO A 175 9.05 7.88 -12.46
CA PRO A 175 10.35 7.54 -13.05
C PRO A 175 10.15 6.55 -14.20
N VAL A 176 10.98 6.69 -15.23
CA VAL A 176 11.05 5.74 -16.34
C VAL A 176 12.24 4.82 -16.07
N ALA A 177 11.98 3.55 -15.80
CA ALA A 177 13.01 2.50 -15.84
C ALA A 177 13.01 1.84 -17.23
N MET A 178 14.16 1.29 -17.68
CA MET A 178 14.24 0.58 -18.96
C MET A 178 13.12 -0.46 -19.06
N GLY A 179 12.26 -0.30 -20.07
CA GLY A 179 11.23 -1.28 -20.44
C GLY A 179 9.81 -1.01 -19.97
N ALA A 180 9.55 -0.05 -19.07
CA ALA A 180 8.18 0.21 -18.67
C ALA A 180 7.95 1.65 -18.17
N ALA A 181 6.97 2.34 -18.76
CA ALA A 181 6.45 3.61 -18.29
C ALA A 181 5.66 3.47 -16.96
N MET A 182 6.04 2.56 -16.07
CA MET A 182 5.22 2.00 -14.99
C MET A 182 5.42 2.67 -13.62
N GLY A 183 6.12 3.81 -13.58
CA GLY A 183 6.55 4.42 -12.33
C GLY A 183 7.53 3.53 -11.56
N GLY A 184 7.92 3.99 -10.38
CA GLY A 184 8.95 3.33 -9.57
C GLY A 184 8.42 3.07 -8.17
N MET A 185 8.96 2.04 -7.53
CA MET A 185 8.76 1.79 -6.12
C MET A 185 10.13 1.53 -5.49
N VAL A 186 10.36 2.08 -4.30
CA VAL A 186 11.59 1.78 -3.55
C VAL A 186 11.54 0.35 -3.00
N GLN A 187 12.72 -0.22 -2.77
CA GLN A 187 12.88 -1.54 -2.15
C GLN A 187 12.25 -1.60 -0.73
N PRO A 188 11.77 -2.78 -0.27
CA PRO A 188 11.09 -2.95 1.03
C PRO A 188 11.83 -2.34 2.22
N SER A 189 13.16 -2.43 2.27
CA SER A 189 13.93 -1.84 3.37
C SER A 189 13.78 -0.32 3.45
N VAL A 190 13.78 0.41 2.31
CA VAL A 190 13.52 1.87 2.29
C VAL A 190 12.04 2.16 2.54
N ARG A 191 11.14 1.35 1.94
CA ARG A 191 9.68 1.48 2.10
C ARG A 191 9.27 1.36 3.57
N SER A 192 9.87 0.43 4.32
CA SER A 192 9.59 0.24 5.75
C SER A 192 9.93 1.46 6.60
N LYS A 193 11.04 2.15 6.32
CA LYS A 193 11.42 3.39 7.03
C LYS A 193 10.43 4.53 6.80
N ALA A 194 9.87 4.63 5.61
CA ALA A 194 8.82 5.59 5.32
C ALA A 194 7.50 5.26 6.04
N MET A 195 7.07 3.99 6.00
CA MET A 195 5.77 3.56 6.51
C MET A 195 5.73 3.40 8.04
N ALA A 196 6.72 2.71 8.60
CA ALA A 196 6.73 2.31 10.01
C ALA A 196 7.41 3.34 10.91
N ASP A 197 8.59 3.81 10.51
CA ASP A 197 9.38 4.76 11.31
C ASP A 197 8.91 6.20 11.12
N LYS A 198 8.40 6.53 9.92
CA LYS A 198 7.91 7.87 9.53
C LYS A 198 8.97 8.96 9.77
N ASP A 199 10.24 8.62 9.55
CA ASP A 199 11.39 9.44 9.90
C ASP A 199 12.30 9.67 8.69
N GLN A 200 12.50 10.95 8.36
CA GLN A 200 13.27 11.37 7.19
C GLN A 200 14.77 10.99 7.27
N SER A 201 15.36 11.05 8.46
CA SER A 201 16.77 10.70 8.65
C SER A 201 16.99 9.20 8.47
N LYS A 202 16.09 8.37 9.02
CA LYS A 202 16.12 6.91 8.82
C LYS A 202 15.90 6.52 7.36
N VAL A 203 15.03 7.23 6.63
CA VAL A 203 14.86 7.03 5.17
C VAL A 203 16.17 7.34 4.44
N TRP A 204 16.84 8.44 4.76
CA TRP A 204 18.13 8.78 4.14
C TRP A 204 19.23 7.78 4.45
N ASP A 205 19.33 7.33 5.70
CA ASP A 205 20.32 6.33 6.10
C ASP A 205 20.09 5.02 5.35
N GLN A 206 18.84 4.60 5.21
CA GLN A 206 18.50 3.39 4.45
C GLN A 206 18.71 3.56 2.94
N VAL A 207 18.43 4.73 2.35
CA VAL A 207 18.79 5.02 0.95
C VAL A 207 20.30 4.92 0.76
N ARG A 208 21.10 5.44 1.70
CA ARG A 208 22.57 5.37 1.65
C ARG A 208 23.05 3.92 1.71
N ALA A 209 22.50 3.11 2.62
CA ALA A 209 22.79 1.68 2.72
C ALA A 209 22.41 0.92 1.43
N SER A 210 21.22 1.18 0.90
CA SER A 210 20.73 0.57 -0.34
C SER A 210 21.65 0.87 -1.53
N LYS A 211 22.14 2.11 -1.63
CA LYS A 211 23.11 2.50 -2.68
C LYS A 211 24.45 1.79 -2.52
N GLN A 212 24.93 1.61 -1.29
CA GLN A 212 26.16 0.86 -1.04
C GLN A 212 26.00 -0.61 -1.43
N GLU A 213 24.85 -1.21 -1.15
CA GLU A 213 24.52 -2.57 -1.58
C GLU A 213 24.46 -2.69 -3.11
N MET A 214 23.88 -1.71 -3.79
CA MET A 214 23.89 -1.64 -5.27
C MET A 214 25.31 -1.54 -5.84
N ALA A 215 26.14 -0.68 -5.26
CA ALA A 215 27.54 -0.50 -5.65
C ALA A 215 28.35 -1.80 -5.48
N GLN A 216 28.11 -2.54 -4.39
CA GLN A 216 28.71 -3.85 -4.16
C GLN A 216 28.21 -4.92 -5.15
N ALA A 217 26.90 -4.93 -5.44
CA ALA A 217 26.31 -5.88 -6.38
C ALA A 217 26.71 -5.61 -7.84
N VAL A 218 27.06 -4.36 -8.16
CA VAL A 218 27.44 -3.91 -9.50
C VAL A 218 28.73 -3.08 -9.44
N PRO A 219 29.91 -3.72 -9.28
CA PRO A 219 31.18 -2.99 -9.10
C PRO A 219 31.52 -2.01 -10.23
N THR A 220 31.10 -2.31 -11.47
CA THR A 220 31.31 -1.43 -12.63
C THR A 220 30.53 -0.11 -12.55
N ALA A 221 29.49 -0.04 -11.71
CA ALA A 221 28.69 1.16 -11.49
C ALA A 221 29.02 1.88 -10.16
N SER A 222 29.90 1.30 -9.33
CA SER A 222 30.14 1.72 -7.94
C SER A 222 30.37 3.22 -7.83
N GLU A 223 31.32 3.78 -8.60
CA GLU A 223 31.64 5.22 -8.56
C GLU A 223 30.43 6.09 -8.91
N THR A 224 29.71 5.76 -9.99
CA THR A 224 28.53 6.54 -10.42
C THR A 224 27.35 6.42 -9.46
N VAL A 225 27.18 5.26 -8.82
CA VAL A 225 26.13 5.00 -7.82
C VAL A 225 26.47 5.68 -6.50
N GLU A 226 27.73 5.72 -6.09
CA GLU A 226 28.15 6.40 -4.86
C GLU A 226 27.97 7.92 -4.97
N VAL A 227 28.34 8.50 -6.12
CA VAL A 227 28.29 9.95 -6.36
C VAL A 227 26.86 10.50 -6.45
N THR A 228 25.89 9.74 -6.98
CA THR A 228 24.52 10.25 -7.08
C THR A 228 23.87 10.41 -5.70
N SER A 229 23.24 11.54 -5.40
CA SER A 229 22.44 11.67 -4.17
C SER A 229 21.08 10.98 -4.28
N SER A 230 20.58 10.71 -5.50
CA SER A 230 19.23 10.19 -5.73
C SER A 230 19.19 8.67 -5.72
N TYR A 231 18.25 8.09 -4.97
CA TYR A 231 17.88 6.68 -5.10
C TYR A 231 17.44 6.33 -6.53
N ALA A 232 16.58 7.15 -7.13
CA ALA A 232 16.09 6.92 -8.48
C ALA A 232 17.24 6.98 -9.50
N GLY A 233 18.18 7.92 -9.31
CA GLY A 233 19.40 8.01 -10.12
C GLY A 233 20.28 6.76 -10.02
N ALA A 234 20.42 6.17 -8.83
CA ALA A 234 21.17 4.92 -8.65
C ALA A 234 20.51 3.76 -9.38
N ILE A 235 19.18 3.60 -9.24
CA ILE A 235 18.40 2.57 -9.95
C ILE A 235 18.39 2.81 -11.48
N GLN A 236 18.48 4.05 -11.94
CA GLN A 236 18.50 4.40 -13.37
C GLN A 236 19.86 4.20 -14.03
N ASN A 237 20.91 3.92 -13.26
CA ASN A 237 22.20 3.56 -13.83
C ASN A 237 22.05 2.30 -14.71
N GLN A 238 22.56 2.35 -15.95
CA GLN A 238 22.35 1.29 -16.93
C GLN A 238 22.83 -0.09 -16.46
N ALA A 239 23.98 -0.16 -15.77
CA ALA A 239 24.51 -1.42 -15.27
C ALA A 239 23.68 -1.95 -14.08
N VAL A 240 23.19 -1.05 -13.22
CA VAL A 240 22.24 -1.40 -12.15
C VAL A 240 20.93 -1.91 -12.73
N GLN A 241 20.37 -1.24 -13.75
CA GLN A 241 19.16 -1.69 -14.43
C GLN A 241 19.33 -3.07 -15.05
N HIS A 242 20.46 -3.33 -15.72
CA HIS A 242 20.72 -4.64 -16.31
C HIS A 242 20.79 -5.74 -15.24
N LYS A 243 21.45 -5.47 -14.11
CA LYS A 243 21.50 -6.42 -12.98
C LYS A 243 20.12 -6.64 -12.38
N LEU A 244 19.37 -5.57 -12.14
CA LEU A 244 18.01 -5.63 -11.60
C LEU A 244 17.08 -6.42 -12.51
N GLU A 245 17.10 -6.17 -13.82
CA GLU A 245 16.25 -6.86 -14.79
C GLU A 245 16.65 -8.34 -14.94
N SER A 246 17.93 -8.70 -14.72
CA SER A 246 18.36 -10.10 -14.67
C SER A 246 17.69 -10.89 -13.54
N VAL A 247 17.24 -10.21 -12.48
CA VAL A 247 16.52 -10.81 -11.36
C VAL A 247 15.00 -10.67 -11.55
N ALA A 248 14.53 -9.49 -11.97
CA ALA A 248 13.12 -9.18 -12.06
C ALA A 248 12.42 -9.89 -13.24
N ALA A 249 13.03 -9.92 -14.43
CA ALA A 249 12.36 -10.41 -15.64
C ALA A 249 11.97 -11.90 -15.57
N PRO A 250 12.83 -12.83 -15.08
CA PRO A 250 12.44 -14.23 -14.95
C PRO A 250 11.26 -14.41 -14.00
N VAL A 251 11.30 -13.73 -12.86
CA VAL A 251 10.24 -13.77 -11.86
C VAL A 251 8.95 -13.15 -12.39
N GLU A 252 9.05 -12.03 -13.11
CA GLU A 252 7.89 -11.38 -13.73
C GLU A 252 7.25 -12.29 -14.78
N GLN A 253 8.03 -12.93 -15.65
CA GLN A 253 7.53 -13.83 -16.69
C GLN A 253 6.90 -15.11 -16.11
N GLU A 254 7.58 -15.74 -15.14
CA GLU A 254 7.06 -16.93 -14.48
C GLU A 254 5.79 -16.60 -13.71
N TYR A 255 5.81 -15.50 -12.94
CA TYR A 255 4.63 -15.02 -12.23
C TYR A 255 3.49 -14.62 -13.16
N GLN A 256 3.75 -14.02 -14.33
CA GLN A 256 2.70 -13.75 -15.32
C GLN A 256 2.11 -15.05 -15.89
N SER A 257 2.92 -16.08 -16.10
CA SER A 257 2.42 -17.39 -16.56
C SER A 257 1.57 -18.05 -15.48
N VAL A 258 2.01 -17.98 -14.22
CA VAL A 258 1.30 -18.42 -13.02
C VAL A 258 0.01 -17.62 -12.86
N ILE A 259 0.02 -16.28 -12.87
CA ILE A 259 -1.19 -15.44 -12.83
C ILE A 259 -2.15 -15.80 -13.95
N ARG A 260 -1.70 -15.97 -15.19
CA ARG A 260 -2.64 -16.32 -16.28
C ARG A 260 -3.34 -17.65 -16.02
N GLN A 261 -2.63 -18.62 -15.44
CA GLN A 261 -3.20 -19.89 -14.98
C GLN A 261 -4.04 -19.75 -13.70
N LEU A 262 -3.71 -18.76 -12.85
CA LEU A 262 -4.33 -18.50 -11.56
C LEU A 262 -5.37 -17.37 -11.59
N ARG A 263 -5.65 -16.72 -12.73
CA ARG A 263 -6.78 -15.78 -12.86
C ARG A 263 -8.07 -16.50 -12.53
N ASP A 264 -8.16 -17.77 -12.93
CA ASP A 264 -9.24 -18.68 -12.56
C ASP A 264 -9.29 -19.00 -11.05
N ARG A 265 -8.22 -18.67 -10.31
CA ARG A 265 -8.07 -18.89 -8.87
C ARG A 265 -7.94 -17.58 -8.06
N ASN A 266 -8.19 -16.41 -8.66
CA ASN A 266 -8.07 -15.09 -8.03
C ASN A 266 -6.71 -14.84 -7.35
N ALA A 267 -5.60 -14.86 -8.09
CA ALA A 267 -4.31 -14.38 -7.57
C ALA A 267 -4.37 -12.88 -7.25
N VAL A 268 -4.13 -12.50 -6.00
CA VAL A 268 -4.38 -11.15 -5.48
C VAL A 268 -3.19 -10.53 -4.77
N GLY A 269 -2.15 -11.31 -4.45
CA GLY A 269 -0.99 -10.75 -3.76
C GLY A 269 0.23 -11.65 -3.81
N VAL A 270 1.25 -11.26 -3.06
CA VAL A 270 2.48 -12.01 -2.88
C VAL A 270 2.99 -11.93 -1.45
N VAL A 271 3.67 -12.99 -1.01
CA VAL A 271 4.62 -12.95 0.11
C VAL A 271 6.02 -13.04 -0.48
N VAL A 272 6.94 -12.23 0.02
CA VAL A 272 8.29 -12.06 -0.53
C VAL A 272 9.31 -12.50 0.50
N ALA A 273 10.24 -13.33 0.06
CA ALA A 273 11.42 -13.67 0.82
C ALA A 273 12.70 -13.35 0.05
N VAL A 274 13.67 -12.77 0.75
CA VAL A 274 15.00 -12.43 0.22
C VAL A 274 16.05 -13.13 1.07
N ASN A 275 17.01 -13.79 0.41
CA ASN A 275 18.01 -14.62 1.08
C ASN A 275 17.37 -15.66 2.03
N GLY A 276 16.21 -16.21 1.67
CA GLY A 276 15.52 -17.22 2.46
C GLY A 276 14.70 -16.69 3.66
N GLU A 277 14.72 -15.39 3.93
CA GLU A 277 13.96 -14.75 5.00
C GLU A 277 12.72 -14.03 4.44
N ILE A 278 11.55 -14.22 5.04
CA ILE A 278 10.33 -13.52 4.65
C ILE A 278 10.39 -12.08 5.15
N ILE A 279 10.32 -11.13 4.22
CA ILE A 279 10.49 -9.71 4.52
C ILE A 279 9.22 -8.88 4.33
N TRP A 280 8.31 -9.33 3.45
CA TRP A 280 7.20 -8.50 3.00
C TRP A 280 6.02 -9.32 2.47
N ALA A 281 4.82 -8.75 2.51
CA ALA A 281 3.68 -9.17 1.71
C ALA A 281 2.90 -7.96 1.21
N ASP A 282 2.45 -7.99 -0.04
CA ASP A 282 1.50 -7.04 -0.62
C ASP A 282 0.31 -7.83 -1.16
N VAL A 283 -0.89 -7.54 -0.66
CA VAL A 283 -2.15 -8.19 -1.07
C VAL A 283 -3.15 -7.12 -1.49
N PHE A 284 -3.79 -7.32 -2.63
CA PHE A 284 -4.74 -6.37 -3.22
C PHE A 284 -6.17 -6.91 -3.20
N ALA A 285 -7.14 -6.01 -3.36
CA ALA A 285 -8.56 -6.39 -3.51
C ALA A 285 -8.85 -7.30 -4.72
N SER A 286 -7.98 -7.27 -5.74
CA SER A 286 -8.22 -7.98 -6.99
C SER A 286 -6.94 -8.30 -7.77
N SER A 287 -7.04 -9.29 -8.66
CA SER A 287 -5.98 -9.58 -9.63
C SER A 287 -5.70 -8.39 -10.55
N ASN A 288 -6.73 -7.57 -10.85
CA ASN A 288 -6.55 -6.40 -11.69
C ASN A 288 -5.63 -5.36 -11.05
N LEU A 289 -5.82 -5.04 -9.75
CA LEU A 289 -4.91 -4.13 -9.05
C LEU A 289 -3.51 -4.72 -8.98
N LEU A 290 -3.38 -5.98 -8.56
CA LEU A 290 -2.08 -6.65 -8.52
C LEU A 290 -1.36 -6.56 -9.87
N GLU A 291 -2.02 -6.86 -10.99
CA GLU A 291 -1.44 -6.78 -12.33
C GLU A 291 -0.93 -5.37 -12.68
N LYS A 292 -1.65 -4.31 -12.27
CA LYS A 292 -1.21 -2.92 -12.49
C LYS A 292 0.03 -2.56 -11.67
N TYR A 293 0.11 -3.02 -10.42
CA TYR A 293 1.23 -2.71 -9.52
C TYR A 293 2.43 -3.67 -9.69
N TRP A 294 2.20 -4.85 -10.27
CA TRP A 294 3.20 -5.92 -10.35
C TRP A 294 4.54 -5.51 -10.95
N PRO A 295 4.59 -4.78 -12.10
CA PRO A 295 5.87 -4.46 -12.74
C PRO A 295 6.80 -3.61 -11.88
N LYS A 296 6.26 -2.70 -11.05
CA LYS A 296 7.07 -1.90 -10.12
C LYS A 296 7.36 -2.63 -8.80
N LEU A 297 6.45 -3.48 -8.33
CA LEU A 297 6.67 -4.31 -7.13
C LEU A 297 7.80 -5.32 -7.34
N VAL A 298 7.77 -6.11 -8.43
CA VAL A 298 8.79 -7.13 -8.68
C VAL A 298 10.19 -6.53 -8.81
N ARG A 299 10.30 -5.32 -9.39
CA ARG A 299 11.56 -4.56 -9.50
C ARG A 299 12.02 -4.01 -8.16
N SER A 300 11.10 -3.58 -7.29
CA SER A 300 11.40 -3.21 -5.90
C SER A 300 11.93 -4.40 -5.09
N TYR A 301 11.32 -5.58 -5.22
CA TYR A 301 11.81 -6.80 -4.54
C TYR A 301 13.13 -7.31 -5.13
N ALA A 302 13.30 -7.23 -6.45
CA ALA A 302 14.56 -7.55 -7.11
C ALA A 302 15.69 -6.62 -6.65
N ALA A 303 15.38 -5.35 -6.38
CA ALA A 303 16.36 -4.40 -5.87
C ALA A 303 16.85 -4.77 -4.46
N GLU A 304 15.94 -5.19 -3.58
CA GLU A 304 16.27 -5.73 -2.24
C GLU A 304 17.11 -7.00 -2.33
N ALA A 305 16.86 -7.81 -3.37
CA ALA A 305 17.55 -9.06 -3.62
C ALA A 305 18.88 -8.89 -4.39
N MET A 306 19.37 -7.68 -4.67
CA MET A 306 20.59 -7.55 -5.49
C MET A 306 21.85 -8.11 -4.80
N VAL A 307 21.91 -8.06 -3.46
CA VAL A 307 23.03 -8.59 -2.68
C VAL A 307 22.71 -9.98 -2.15
N GLN A 308 23.51 -10.96 -2.59
CA GLN A 308 23.40 -12.32 -2.12
C GLN A 308 24.06 -12.46 -0.75
N ARG A 309 23.32 -13.03 0.20
CA ARG A 309 23.83 -13.37 1.53
C ARG A 309 23.66 -14.87 1.76
N THR A 310 24.65 -15.49 2.38
CA THR A 310 24.54 -16.90 2.82
C THR A 310 23.60 -16.98 4.01
N ASN A 311 22.42 -17.55 3.81
CA ASN A 311 21.49 -17.89 4.88
C ASN A 311 21.21 -19.40 4.87
N SER A 312 21.15 -19.99 6.06
CA SER A 312 20.98 -21.44 6.26
C SER A 312 19.52 -21.89 6.21
N THR A 313 18.56 -20.98 6.34
CA THR A 313 17.12 -21.27 6.38
C THR A 313 16.43 -20.68 5.17
N SER A 314 15.65 -21.48 4.45
CA SER A 314 14.87 -21.05 3.29
C SER A 314 13.39 -20.98 3.65
N ALA A 315 12.75 -19.86 3.31
CA ALA A 315 11.32 -19.68 3.46
C ALA A 315 10.54 -20.81 2.75
N THR A 316 9.51 -21.30 3.43
CA THR A 316 8.61 -22.35 2.96
C THR A 316 7.21 -21.77 2.73
N VAL A 317 6.37 -22.49 1.97
CA VAL A 317 4.95 -22.13 1.80
C VAL A 317 4.25 -22.05 3.16
N LYS A 318 4.58 -22.96 4.09
CA LYS A 318 4.04 -22.95 5.45
C LYS A 318 4.41 -21.69 6.22
N SER A 319 5.69 -21.33 6.25
CA SER A 319 6.12 -20.10 6.95
C SER A 319 5.55 -18.84 6.30
N ALA A 320 5.38 -18.83 4.97
CA ALA A 320 4.74 -17.72 4.26
C ALA A 320 3.24 -17.62 4.56
N GLN A 321 2.54 -18.75 4.65
CA GLN A 321 1.13 -18.81 5.07
C GLN A 321 0.97 -18.35 6.53
N GLU A 322 1.84 -18.79 7.43
CA GLU A 322 1.84 -18.36 8.85
C GLU A 322 2.14 -16.87 8.97
N PHE A 323 3.09 -16.36 8.20
CA PHE A 323 3.37 -14.93 8.11
C PHE A 323 2.14 -14.17 7.64
N LEU A 324 1.47 -14.59 6.57
CA LEU A 324 0.30 -13.87 6.06
C LEU A 324 -0.91 -13.95 7.02
N ALA A 325 -1.15 -15.09 7.66
CA ALA A 325 -2.31 -15.30 8.53
C ALA A 325 -2.22 -14.53 9.86
N ARG A 326 -1.01 -14.24 10.33
CA ARG A 326 -0.79 -13.56 11.62
C ARG A 326 -0.98 -12.04 11.50
N ILE A 327 -2.20 -11.54 11.62
CA ILE A 327 -2.48 -10.09 11.54
C ILE A 327 -2.69 -9.45 12.92
N GLU A 328 -3.10 -10.24 13.92
CA GLU A 328 -3.35 -9.74 15.28
C GLU A 328 -2.09 -9.13 15.92
N GLY A 329 -2.18 -7.84 16.25
CA GLY A 329 -1.10 -7.07 16.87
C GLY A 329 -1.38 -6.68 18.31
N ARG A 330 -0.36 -6.14 18.97
CA ARG A 330 -0.46 -5.57 20.33
C ARG A 330 -1.00 -4.15 20.34
N ARG A 331 -0.91 -3.44 19.20
CA ARG A 331 -1.35 -2.05 19.03
C ARG A 331 -1.95 -1.88 17.65
N GLU A 332 -3.07 -1.17 17.60
CA GLU A 332 -3.74 -0.76 16.37
C GLU A 332 -3.93 0.76 16.39
N VAL A 333 -3.70 1.41 15.24
CA VAL A 333 -3.95 2.84 15.01
C VAL A 333 -4.77 2.96 13.75
N VAL A 334 -5.94 3.60 13.86
CA VAL A 334 -6.87 3.80 12.74
C VAL A 334 -6.93 5.28 12.40
N GLU A 335 -6.63 5.61 11.14
CA GLU A 335 -6.90 6.92 10.53
C GLU A 335 -8.07 6.75 9.56
N SER A 336 -9.01 7.69 9.50
CA SER A 336 -10.15 7.59 8.59
C SER A 336 -10.53 8.94 8.02
N GLU A 337 -10.76 8.95 6.71
CA GLU A 337 -11.42 10.05 6.00
C GLU A 337 -12.87 9.60 5.76
N PRO A 338 -13.87 10.18 6.46
CA PRO A 338 -15.25 9.72 6.41
C PRO A 338 -15.79 9.61 4.98
N GLY A 339 -16.32 8.45 4.63
CA GLY A 339 -16.90 8.19 3.30
C GLY A 339 -15.89 8.03 2.17
N LEU A 340 -14.57 8.07 2.45
CA LEU A 340 -13.52 7.89 1.44
C LEU A 340 -12.66 6.65 1.73
N TYR A 341 -11.93 6.63 2.85
CA TYR A 341 -11.06 5.50 3.21
C TYR A 341 -10.84 5.38 4.72
N ARG A 342 -10.44 4.18 5.14
CA ARG A 342 -9.85 3.90 6.45
C ARG A 342 -8.46 3.31 6.23
N HIS A 343 -7.48 3.81 6.97
CA HIS A 343 -6.13 3.29 6.99
C HIS A 343 -5.82 2.77 8.39
N THR A 344 -5.51 1.48 8.51
CA THR A 344 -5.22 0.81 9.79
C THR A 344 -3.74 0.41 9.83
N GLU A 345 -3.04 0.80 10.89
CA GLU A 345 -1.69 0.33 11.20
C GLU A 345 -1.75 -0.61 12.41
N ILE A 346 -1.32 -1.85 12.23
CA ILE A 346 -1.25 -2.87 13.28
C ILE A 346 0.22 -3.20 13.56
N SER A 347 0.64 -3.10 14.82
CA SER A 347 1.98 -3.49 15.27
C SER A 347 1.91 -4.77 16.10
N GLY A 348 2.55 -5.83 15.62
CA GLY A 348 2.69 -7.11 16.31
C GLY A 348 4.14 -7.40 16.69
N ASP A 349 4.42 -8.62 17.15
CA ASP A 349 5.80 -9.00 17.50
C ASP A 349 6.58 -9.44 16.27
N GLY A 350 7.51 -8.59 15.84
CA GLY A 350 8.37 -8.83 14.67
C GLY A 350 7.66 -8.54 13.34
N PHE A 351 6.56 -7.78 13.35
CA PHE A 351 5.87 -7.38 12.14
C PHE A 351 4.99 -6.14 12.33
N LYS A 352 4.74 -5.46 11.20
CA LYS A 352 3.70 -4.43 11.08
C LYS A 352 2.81 -4.68 9.87
N VAL A 353 1.52 -4.36 9.99
CA VAL A 353 0.51 -4.47 8.93
C VAL A 353 -0.08 -3.08 8.67
N PHE A 354 -0.29 -2.75 7.41
CA PHE A 354 -0.90 -1.52 6.93
C PHE A 354 -2.05 -1.92 6.00
N GLU A 355 -3.27 -1.57 6.36
CA GLU A 355 -4.46 -1.90 5.60
C GLU A 355 -5.15 -0.62 5.13
N LEU A 356 -5.42 -0.52 3.83
CA LEU A 356 -6.21 0.55 3.26
C LEU A 356 -7.57 0.01 2.82
N THR A 357 -8.62 0.32 3.58
CA THR A 357 -10.02 0.01 3.22
C THR A 357 -10.66 1.19 2.49
N SER A 358 -11.34 0.93 1.37
CA SER A 358 -12.20 1.95 0.75
C SER A 358 -13.53 2.06 1.49
N LEU A 359 -14.01 3.29 1.67
CA LEU A 359 -15.32 3.59 2.25
C LEU A 359 -16.26 4.23 1.21
N LEU A 360 -15.86 4.25 -0.06
CA LEU A 360 -16.71 4.74 -1.15
C LEU A 360 -17.92 3.80 -1.34
N PRO A 361 -19.06 4.33 -1.82
CA PRO A 361 -20.24 3.52 -2.07
C PRO A 361 -19.94 2.34 -3.01
N GLY A 362 -20.28 1.13 -2.58
CA GLY A 362 -20.08 -0.08 -3.37
C GLY A 362 -18.66 -0.67 -3.32
N SER A 363 -17.73 -0.08 -2.57
CA SER A 363 -16.35 -0.58 -2.43
C SER A 363 -15.87 -0.69 -0.99
N GLY A 364 -16.73 -1.16 -0.07
CA GLY A 364 -16.41 -1.36 1.35
C GLY A 364 -15.46 -2.54 1.64
N PHE A 365 -14.34 -2.64 0.93
CA PHE A 365 -13.36 -3.72 1.02
C PHE A 365 -11.92 -3.18 1.09
N ASP A 366 -10.99 -4.02 1.51
CA ASP A 366 -9.57 -3.68 1.62
C ASP A 366 -8.95 -3.60 0.23
N LEU A 367 -8.51 -2.41 -0.17
CA LEU A 367 -7.85 -2.15 -1.45
C LEU A 367 -6.44 -2.73 -1.49
N HIS A 368 -5.73 -2.61 -0.37
CA HIS A 368 -4.36 -3.05 -0.23
C HIS A 368 -4.03 -3.36 1.23
N LEU A 369 -3.30 -4.45 1.43
CA LEU A 369 -2.67 -4.84 2.68
C LEU A 369 -1.18 -4.99 2.41
N ALA A 370 -0.38 -4.18 3.10
CA ALA A 370 1.07 -4.31 3.17
C ALA A 370 1.45 -4.88 4.53
N LYS A 371 2.26 -5.93 4.56
CA LYS A 371 2.82 -6.49 5.79
C LYS A 371 4.32 -6.57 5.69
N MET A 372 5.02 -6.07 6.71
CA MET A 372 6.47 -6.13 6.81
C MET A 372 6.90 -6.97 8.00
N SER A 373 8.02 -7.69 7.89
CA SER A 373 8.77 -8.13 9.06
C SER A 373 9.59 -6.96 9.62
N ASP A 374 9.79 -6.92 10.93
CA ASP A 374 10.61 -5.89 11.59
C ASP A 374 12.12 -6.09 11.37
#